data_AF-A0A9E5ECC5-F1
#
_entry.id   AF-A0A9E5ECC5-F1
#
_cell.length_a   1.000
_cell.length_b   1.000
_cell.length_c   1.000
_cell.angle_alpha   90.00
_cell.angle_beta   90.00
_cell.angle_gamma   90.00
#
_symmetry.space_group_name_H-M   'P 1'
#
loop_
_entity.id
_entity.type
_entity.pdbx_description
1 polymer ?
#
loop_
_entity_poly.entity_id
_entity_poly.type
_entity_poly.pdbx_seq_one_letter_code
_entity_poly.pdbx_strand_id
1 'polypeptide(L)'
;MKFFALLWMSVGLVAAEVTAPAASPVAMTSTYYGYRPGALEKTKALIAQGDKEAVAILKSSIKEADKMLDDKVLTVTDKKIAGPSGDIHDYVSLAPYYWPNPKTSDGLPYIRKDGQVNPESKDSDFTDDTRVLALARRM
;
A
#
# COMPACT_ATOMS: atom_id res chain seq x y z
N MET A 1 14.28 18.20 88.88
CA MET A 1 13.70 17.66 87.62
C MET A 1 13.52 18.81 86.63
N LYS A 2 14.06 18.66 85.43
CA LYS A 2 14.08 19.64 84.34
C LYS A 2 12.90 19.34 83.41
N PHE A 3 12.16 20.36 82.96
CA PHE A 3 11.35 20.28 81.75
C PHE A 3 11.58 21.55 80.92
N PHE A 4 12.35 21.38 79.84
CA PHE A 4 12.54 22.37 78.79
C PHE A 4 11.53 22.06 77.68
N ALA A 5 10.69 23.03 77.34
CA ALA A 5 9.82 22.98 76.18
C ALA A 5 10.65 23.28 74.93
N LEU A 6 10.62 22.39 73.94
CA LEU A 6 11.18 22.61 72.62
C LEU A 6 10.06 22.39 71.59
N LEU A 7 9.63 23.51 71.03
CA LEU A 7 8.68 23.63 69.93
C LEU A 7 9.34 23.06 68.67
N TRP A 8 8.75 22.03 68.06
CA TRP A 8 9.21 21.52 66.77
C TRP A 8 8.25 21.98 65.67
N MET A 9 8.72 22.91 64.85
CA MET A 9 8.04 23.41 63.67
C MET A 9 8.28 22.40 62.54
N SER A 10 7.27 21.59 62.21
CA SER A 10 7.34 20.71 61.04
C SER A 10 7.16 21.53 59.76
N VAL A 11 8.24 21.68 59.00
CA VAL A 11 8.24 22.26 57.65
C VAL A 11 7.55 21.26 56.71
N GLY A 12 6.43 21.68 56.11
CA GLY A 12 5.74 20.91 55.08
C GLY A 12 6.54 20.89 53.78
N LEU A 13 6.90 19.70 53.31
CA LEU A 13 7.46 19.51 51.98
C LEU A 13 6.30 19.54 50.97
N VAL A 14 6.17 20.63 50.23
CA VAL A 14 5.28 20.69 49.07
C VAL A 14 6.00 19.99 47.91
N ALA A 15 5.55 18.80 47.55
CA ALA A 15 5.94 18.17 46.29
C ALA A 15 5.28 18.95 45.16
N ALA A 16 6.05 19.82 44.48
CA ALA A 16 5.64 20.37 43.21
C ALA A 16 5.68 19.23 42.17
N GLU A 17 4.52 18.71 41.79
CA GLU A 17 4.42 17.91 40.57
C GLU A 17 4.76 18.83 39.39
N VAL A 18 5.99 18.72 38.90
CA VAL A 18 6.35 19.23 37.58
C VAL A 18 5.57 18.39 36.58
N THR A 19 4.36 18.85 36.27
CA THR A 19 3.60 18.32 35.15
C THR A 19 4.43 18.61 33.90
N ALA A 20 5.11 17.57 33.41
CA ALA A 20 5.78 17.65 32.13
C ALA A 20 4.75 18.11 31.09
N PRO A 21 5.06 19.08 30.22
CA PRO A 21 4.13 19.48 29.18
C PRO A 21 3.77 18.22 28.39
N ALA A 22 2.47 17.93 28.31
CA ALA A 22 1.97 16.88 27.43
C ALA A 22 2.57 17.13 26.05
N ALA A 23 3.37 16.18 25.57
CA ALA A 23 3.96 16.25 24.25
C ALA A 23 2.83 16.52 23.25
N SER A 24 2.89 17.68 22.58
CA SER A 24 1.99 18.00 21.48
C SER A 24 1.94 16.81 20.53
N PRO A 25 0.75 16.41 20.02
CA PRO A 25 0.68 15.29 19.09
C PRO A 25 1.52 15.65 17.88
N VAL A 26 2.67 14.98 17.75
CA VAL A 26 3.50 15.07 16.56
C VAL A 26 2.57 14.75 15.41
N ALA A 27 2.39 15.69 14.49
CA ALA A 27 1.63 15.45 13.28
C ALA A 27 2.24 14.19 12.63
N MET A 28 1.48 13.10 12.63
CA MET A 28 1.90 11.81 12.09
C MET A 28 2.01 11.98 10.58
N THR A 29 3.13 12.54 10.12
CA THR A 29 3.49 12.60 8.71
C THR A 29 3.64 11.15 8.28
N SER A 30 2.65 10.62 7.57
CA SER A 30 2.74 9.25 7.07
C SER A 30 3.95 9.14 6.17
N THR A 31 4.95 8.35 6.58
CA THR A 31 6.06 7.96 5.72
C THR A 31 5.58 7.06 4.58
N TYR A 32 4.34 6.57 4.66
CA TYR A 32 3.74 5.63 3.71
C TYR A 32 2.58 6.28 2.97
N TYR A 33 2.69 6.36 1.65
CA TYR A 33 1.59 6.78 0.78
C TYR A 33 0.63 5.60 0.55
N GLY A 34 -0.69 5.85 0.58
CA GLY A 34 -1.73 4.83 0.37
C GLY A 34 -2.27 4.15 1.64
N TYR A 35 -1.62 4.32 2.79
CA TYR A 35 -2.12 3.82 4.08
C TYR A 35 -2.59 4.96 4.99
N ARG A 36 -3.56 4.66 5.86
CA ARG A 36 -3.96 5.61 6.90
C ARG A 36 -2.75 5.86 7.83
N PRO A 37 -2.39 7.11 8.15
CA PRO A 37 -1.30 7.40 9.09
C PRO A 37 -1.52 6.65 10.42
N GLY A 38 -0.48 5.98 10.93
CA GLY A 38 -0.54 5.22 12.18
C GLY A 38 -1.08 3.79 12.08
N ALA A 39 -1.61 3.39 10.92
CA ALA A 39 -2.18 2.06 10.76
C ALA A 39 -1.10 0.97 10.83
N LEU A 40 0.06 1.18 10.19
CA LEU A 40 1.14 0.20 10.15
C LEU A 40 1.81 0.02 11.52
N GLU A 41 1.99 1.11 12.26
CA GLU A 41 2.53 1.11 13.62
C GLU A 41 1.61 0.33 14.56
N LYS A 42 0.30 0.58 14.47
CA LYS A 42 -0.71 -0.16 15.25
C LYS A 42 -0.67 -1.65 14.92
N THR A 43 -0.63 -2.03 13.65
CA THR A 43 -0.56 -3.43 13.23
C THR A 43 0.72 -4.10 13.71
N LYS A 44 1.88 -3.44 13.62
CA LYS A 44 3.15 -3.94 14.17
C LYS A 44 3.07 -4.17 15.68
N ALA A 45 2.44 -3.26 16.43
CA ALA A 45 2.24 -3.41 17.86
C ALA A 45 1.35 -4.62 18.20
N LEU A 46 0.26 -4.84 17.47
CA LEU A 46 -0.60 -6.02 17.64
C LEU A 46 0.15 -7.33 17.39
N ILE A 47 0.96 -7.38 16.33
CA ILE A 47 1.81 -8.54 16.03
C ILE A 47 2.81 -8.79 17.17
N ALA A 48 3.47 -7.74 17.68
CA ALA A 48 4.42 -7.86 18.79
C ALA A 48 3.76 -8.32 20.11
N GLN A 49 2.48 -7.98 20.32
CA GLN A 49 1.68 -8.44 21.46
C GLN A 49 1.15 -9.88 21.30
N GLY A 50 1.39 -10.52 20.14
CA GLY A 50 0.93 -11.87 19.87
C GLY A 50 -0.55 -11.96 19.53
N ASP A 51 -1.15 -10.88 19.03
CA ASP A 51 -2.54 -10.90 18.55
C ASP A 51 -2.73 -11.98 17.49
N LYS A 52 -3.70 -12.88 17.71
CA LYS A 52 -3.86 -14.10 16.91
C LYS A 52 -4.22 -13.80 15.47
N GLU A 53 -5.06 -12.80 15.24
CA GLU A 53 -5.53 -12.42 13.91
C GLU A 53 -4.42 -11.73 13.13
N ALA A 54 -3.75 -10.74 13.74
CA ALA A 54 -2.66 -10.02 13.11
C ALA A 54 -1.47 -10.95 12.77
N VAL A 55 -1.13 -11.88 13.66
CA VAL A 55 -0.08 -12.89 13.40
C VAL A 55 -0.49 -13.86 12.29
N ALA A 56 -1.77 -14.26 12.22
CA ALA A 56 -2.26 -15.13 11.15
C ALA A 56 -2.19 -14.43 9.78
N ILE A 57 -2.63 -13.17 9.70
CA ILE A 57 -2.57 -12.35 8.47
C ILE A 57 -1.11 -12.18 8.03
N LEU A 58 -0.21 -11.81 8.95
CA LEU A 58 1.21 -11.66 8.62
C LEU A 58 1.79 -12.97 8.05
N LYS A 59 1.49 -14.11 8.66
CA LYS A 59 1.93 -15.42 8.16
C LYS A 59 1.40 -15.72 6.76
N SER A 60 0.13 -15.40 6.48
CA SER A 60 -0.41 -15.58 5.12
C SER A 60 0.24 -14.65 4.11
N SER A 61 0.49 -13.38 4.47
CA SER A 61 1.13 -12.41 3.58
C SER A 61 2.59 -12.79 3.29
N ILE A 62 3.35 -13.24 4.29
CA ILE A 62 4.71 -13.75 4.08
C ILE A 62 4.68 -14.97 3.16
N LYS A 63 3.78 -15.93 3.40
CA LYS A 63 3.63 -17.12 2.55
C LYS A 63 3.29 -16.77 1.10
N GLU A 64 2.47 -15.75 0.88
CA GLU A 64 2.13 -15.27 -0.46
C GLU A 64 3.32 -14.58 -1.12
N ALA A 65 4.04 -13.72 -0.39
CA ALA A 65 5.26 -13.08 -0.85
C ALA A 65 6.34 -14.10 -1.22
N ASP A 66 6.55 -15.13 -0.39
CA ASP A 66 7.54 -16.18 -0.64
C ASP A 66 7.27 -16.94 -1.95
N LYS A 67 5.99 -17.17 -2.29
CA LYS A 67 5.62 -17.80 -3.57
C LYS A 67 5.97 -16.92 -4.78
N MET A 68 5.89 -15.61 -4.62
CA MET A 68 6.11 -14.66 -5.70
C MET A 68 7.59 -14.40 -5.98
N LEU A 69 8.50 -14.81 -5.09
CA LEU A 69 9.95 -14.68 -5.28
C LEU A 69 10.45 -15.44 -6.52
N ASP A 70 9.79 -16.54 -6.87
CA ASP A 70 10.15 -17.38 -8.02
C ASP A 70 9.51 -16.91 -9.35
N ASP A 71 8.56 -15.98 -9.30
CA ASP A 71 7.86 -15.52 -10.49
C ASP A 71 8.75 -14.62 -11.35
N LYS A 72 8.77 -14.85 -12.67
CA LYS A 72 9.48 -13.98 -13.61
C LYS A 72 8.94 -12.54 -13.51
N VAL A 73 9.84 -11.57 -13.32
CA VAL A 73 9.50 -10.14 -13.44
C VAL A 73 9.26 -9.82 -14.92
N LEU A 74 8.05 -9.36 -15.24
CA LEU A 74 7.66 -8.99 -16.60
C LEU A 74 8.02 -7.52 -16.86
N THR A 75 8.53 -7.24 -18.06
CA THR A 75 8.87 -5.88 -18.50
C THR A 75 8.07 -5.51 -19.76
N VAL A 76 7.93 -4.21 -20.03
CA VAL A 76 7.27 -3.72 -21.27
C VAL A 76 7.91 -4.30 -22.54
N THR A 77 9.17 -4.75 -22.48
CA THR A 77 9.87 -5.36 -23.62
C THR A 77 9.54 -6.84 -23.84
N ASP A 78 8.80 -7.48 -22.94
CA ASP A 78 8.34 -8.87 -23.12
C ASP A 78 7.17 -8.99 -24.12
N LYS A 79 6.69 -7.90 -24.74
CA LYS A 79 5.64 -7.95 -25.80
C LYS A 79 6.25 -8.24 -27.16
N LYS A 80 5.44 -8.76 -28.09
CA LYS A 80 5.92 -9.13 -29.43
C LYS A 80 5.88 -7.96 -30.41
N ILE A 81 4.95 -7.03 -30.21
CA ILE A 81 4.67 -5.95 -31.15
C ILE A 81 4.95 -4.61 -30.47
N ALA A 82 5.76 -3.77 -31.13
CA ALA A 82 5.99 -2.40 -30.67
C ALA A 82 4.73 -1.54 -30.87
N GLY A 83 4.61 -0.48 -30.05
CA GLY A 83 3.49 0.46 -30.16
C GLY A 83 3.54 1.32 -31.44
N PRO A 84 2.62 2.29 -31.58
CA PRO A 84 2.55 3.18 -32.74
C PRO A 84 3.83 3.98 -33.02
N SER A 85 4.70 4.19 -32.03
CA SER A 85 6.00 4.85 -32.19
C SER A 85 7.07 3.97 -32.87
N GLY A 86 6.87 2.64 -32.84
CA GLY A 86 7.88 1.66 -33.21
C GLY A 86 8.91 1.32 -32.12
N ASP A 87 8.89 1.98 -30.96
CA ASP A 87 9.77 1.63 -29.83
C ASP A 87 9.13 0.53 -28.97
N ILE A 88 9.90 -0.52 -28.69
CA ILE A 88 9.48 -1.64 -27.83
C ILE A 88 9.42 -1.25 -26.35
N HIS A 89 10.14 -0.19 -25.96
CA HIS A 89 10.15 0.34 -24.59
C HIS A 89 8.90 1.15 -24.24
N ASP A 90 8.08 1.52 -25.23
CA ASP A 90 6.85 2.25 -24.99
C ASP A 90 5.83 1.35 -24.30
N TYR A 91 5.19 1.90 -23.27
CA TYR A 91 4.05 1.26 -22.63
C TYR A 91 2.82 1.32 -23.56
N VAL A 92 2.18 0.19 -23.82
CA VAL A 92 1.00 0.09 -24.69
C VAL A 92 -0.15 -0.55 -23.94
N SER A 93 -1.32 0.08 -23.97
CA SER A 93 -2.56 -0.52 -23.48
C SER A 93 -3.72 -0.17 -24.41
N LEU A 94 -4.74 -1.03 -24.44
CA LEU A 94 -5.97 -0.78 -25.17
C LEU A 94 -7.09 -0.51 -24.16
N ALA A 95 -7.83 0.58 -24.38
CA ALA A 95 -8.95 0.93 -23.52
C ALA A 95 -9.98 -0.22 -23.48
N PRO A 96 -10.33 -0.76 -22.29
CA PRO A 96 -11.06 -2.02 -22.18
C PRO A 96 -12.47 -1.97 -22.76
N TYR A 97 -13.07 -0.79 -22.90
CA TYR A 97 -14.43 -0.65 -23.43
C TYR A 97 -14.47 -0.33 -24.92
N TYR A 98 -13.35 -0.34 -25.63
CA TYR A 98 -13.31 -0.11 -27.08
C TYR A 98 -13.24 -1.42 -27.84
N TRP A 99 -14.16 -1.61 -28.78
CA TRP A 99 -14.33 -2.83 -29.57
C TRP A 99 -14.24 -2.53 -31.07
N PRO A 100 -13.81 -3.50 -31.89
CA PRO A 100 -13.93 -3.40 -33.34
C PRO A 100 -15.37 -3.09 -33.77
N ASN A 101 -15.50 -2.18 -34.73
CA ASN A 101 -16.79 -1.78 -35.29
C ASN A 101 -17.29 -2.82 -36.30
N PRO A 102 -18.41 -3.52 -36.03
CA PRO A 102 -18.92 -4.55 -36.94
C PRO A 102 -19.50 -3.99 -38.25
N LYS A 103 -19.64 -2.66 -38.38
CA LYS A 103 -20.19 -2.01 -39.58
C LYS A 103 -19.15 -1.69 -40.63
N THR A 104 -17.86 -1.90 -40.34
CA THR A 104 -16.75 -1.63 -41.26
C THR A 104 -15.98 -2.92 -41.52
N SER A 105 -15.39 -3.04 -42.71
CA SER A 105 -14.67 -4.25 -43.14
C SER A 105 -13.35 -4.45 -42.38
N ASP A 106 -12.77 -3.38 -41.87
CA ASP A 106 -11.51 -3.35 -41.12
C ASP A 106 -11.71 -3.26 -39.59
N GLY A 107 -12.96 -3.18 -39.12
CA GLY A 107 -13.28 -3.03 -37.71
C GLY A 107 -12.95 -1.64 -37.13
N LEU A 108 -12.55 -0.66 -37.96
CA LEU A 108 -12.17 0.68 -37.53
C LEU A 108 -13.25 1.73 -37.86
N PRO A 109 -13.30 2.87 -37.14
CA PRO A 109 -12.65 3.08 -35.85
C PRO A 109 -13.35 2.23 -34.77
N TYR A 110 -12.62 1.89 -33.71
CA TYR A 110 -13.20 1.16 -32.58
C TYR A 110 -14.35 1.97 -31.95
N ILE A 111 -15.35 1.27 -31.41
CA ILE A 111 -16.53 1.86 -30.78
C ILE A 111 -16.57 1.53 -29.28
N ARG A 112 -17.05 2.49 -28.47
CA ARG A 112 -17.19 2.30 -27.01
C ARG A 112 -18.42 1.44 -26.69
N LYS A 113 -18.23 0.35 -25.96
CA LYS A 113 -19.28 -0.48 -25.34
C LYS A 113 -19.08 -0.48 -23.83
N ASP A 114 -19.78 0.42 -23.15
CA ASP A 114 -19.62 0.59 -21.70
C ASP A 114 -19.95 -0.70 -20.94
N GLY A 115 -19.17 -1.00 -19.90
CA GLY A 115 -19.30 -2.22 -19.09
C GLY A 115 -18.93 -3.54 -19.79
N GLN A 116 -18.60 -3.53 -21.10
CA GLN A 116 -18.20 -4.73 -21.84
C GLN A 116 -16.69 -4.68 -22.13
N VAL A 117 -15.93 -5.56 -21.49
CA VAL A 117 -14.47 -5.61 -21.63
C VAL A 117 -14.07 -6.35 -22.91
N ASN A 118 -13.40 -5.65 -23.84
CA ASN A 118 -12.78 -6.24 -25.02
C ASN A 118 -11.61 -7.15 -24.59
N PRO A 119 -11.64 -8.46 -24.88
CA PRO A 119 -10.54 -9.37 -24.52
C PRO A 119 -9.20 -8.98 -25.17
N GLU A 120 -9.20 -8.28 -26.32
CA GLU A 120 -7.97 -7.76 -26.95
C GLU A 120 -7.20 -6.80 -26.02
N SER A 121 -7.89 -6.16 -25.05
CA SER A 121 -7.21 -5.29 -24.07
C SER A 121 -6.25 -6.03 -23.15
N LYS A 122 -6.31 -7.37 -23.15
CA LYS A 122 -5.46 -8.26 -22.36
C LYS A 122 -4.57 -9.15 -23.22
N ASP A 123 -4.48 -8.88 -24.52
CA ASP A 123 -3.58 -9.61 -25.39
C ASP A 123 -2.12 -9.26 -25.04
N SER A 124 -1.37 -10.24 -24.53
CA SER A 124 0.02 -10.04 -24.08
C SER A 124 1.01 -9.81 -25.21
N ASP A 125 0.66 -10.15 -26.46
CA ASP A 125 1.53 -9.98 -27.60
C ASP A 125 1.60 -8.49 -28.03
N PHE A 126 0.54 -7.73 -27.77
CA PHE A 126 0.41 -6.31 -28.16
C PHE A 126 0.28 -5.34 -26.97
N THR A 127 -0.38 -5.73 -25.89
CA THR A 127 -0.68 -4.86 -24.74
C THR A 127 0.15 -5.24 -23.51
N ASP A 128 0.37 -4.26 -22.64
CA ASP A 128 1.07 -4.37 -21.37
C ASP A 128 0.13 -4.56 -20.16
N ASP A 129 -1.19 -4.68 -20.38
CA ASP A 129 -2.19 -4.83 -19.31
C ASP A 129 -1.89 -6.05 -18.41
N THR A 130 -1.54 -7.19 -19.03
CA THR A 130 -1.16 -8.40 -18.29
C THR A 130 0.11 -8.23 -17.45
N ARG A 131 1.04 -7.37 -17.88
CA ARG A 131 2.28 -7.08 -17.16
C ARG A 131 2.02 -6.18 -15.96
N VAL A 132 1.15 -5.18 -16.11
CA VAL A 132 0.69 -4.34 -15.00
C VAL A 132 -0.10 -5.16 -14.00
N LEU A 133 -0.96 -6.08 -14.46
CA LEU A 133 -1.68 -7.00 -13.57
C LEU A 133 -0.72 -7.93 -12.83
N ALA A 134 0.32 -8.43 -13.48
CA ALA A 134 1.35 -9.24 -12.82
C ALA A 134 2.14 -8.44 -11.78
N LEU A 135 2.43 -7.16 -12.03
CA LEU A 135 3.03 -6.26 -11.06
C LEU A 135 2.10 -5.98 -9.88
N ALA A 136 0.83 -5.68 -10.16
CA ALA A 136 -0.16 -5.34 -9.13
C ALA A 136 -0.43 -6.50 -8.17
N ARG A 137 -0.33 -7.76 -8.62
CA ARG A 137 -0.43 -8.94 -7.73
C ARG A 137 0.70 -9.03 -6.71
N ARG A 138 1.81 -8.33 -6.91
CA ARG A 138 3.00 -8.36 -6.02
C ARG A 138 3.04 -7.21 -5.02
N MET A 139 2.09 -6.27 -5.07
CA MET A 139 2.02 -5.09 -4.21
C MET A 139 0.95 -5.25 -3.14
#